data_AF-A0A661I0F0-F1
#
_entry.id   AF-A0A661I0F0-F1
#
_cell.length_a   1.000
_cell.length_b   1.000
_cell.length_c   1.000
_cell.angle_alpha   90.00
_cell.angle_beta   90.00
_cell.angle_gamma   90.00
#
_symmetry.space_group_name_H-M   'P 1'
#
loop_
_entity.id
_entity.type
_entity.pdbx_description
1 polymer ?
#
loop_
_entity_poly.entity_id
_entity_poly.type
_entity_poly.pdbx_seq_one_letter_code
_entity_poly.pdbx_strand_id
1 'polypeptide(L)'
;MINKITIASTFLMAAFSMAEAYSVIEDTLMERKNYTVDGSFGQYHFSDTDSSFNWAYTTMDKKTYQLKGTDSSDQNVFGWKATEVKEPKALWYMFALEDDVDNDGSEKYDWVLVSTDMQYKAIYKLEGMADNGTFKYGEKLNLSYQVGYENGEMKIIFDQENSTALSDTSSSSASSVSSALNDEQKYTLAYMWNEEKLAKDIYLALNEVHPAQVLYNIPTNSETKHQAAVEDLIKKYDINITNLVDYTVEYSEAELRAFAPGQYGITAIQDLYDVLYLKGTQSMQDAYEVGCMVEVTDIDDLDKYLEMAEGVEDLMTTFNFLRDGSYTHYWAFDGALKNMGVSDGCCVLGDFYCKTAAEYPQNSTGNGQGSQGQGNGKGGH
;
A
#
# COMPACT_ATOMS: atom_id res chain seq x y z
N MET A 1 48.56 -42.51 33.41
CA MET A 1 49.05 -41.36 32.60
C MET A 1 47.85 -40.73 31.91
N ILE A 2 47.78 -39.42 31.98
CA ILE A 2 46.69 -38.52 31.56
C ILE A 2 47.08 -37.85 30.23
N ASN A 3 46.06 -37.33 29.53
CA ASN A 3 46.01 -36.33 28.43
C ASN A 3 45.96 -36.89 27.00
N LYS A 4 44.88 -36.68 26.22
CA LYS A 4 44.14 -35.47 25.76
C LYS A 4 44.64 -35.01 24.37
N ILE A 5 43.80 -35.22 23.35
CA ILE A 5 43.65 -34.37 22.15
C ILE A 5 42.14 -34.48 21.81
N THR A 6 41.29 -33.63 22.38
CA THR A 6 40.81 -32.31 21.90
C THR A 6 39.90 -32.41 20.67
N ILE A 7 38.61 -32.21 20.95
CA ILE A 7 37.52 -31.92 20.04
C ILE A 7 37.69 -30.49 19.50
N ALA A 8 37.75 -30.34 18.18
CA ALA A 8 37.46 -29.14 17.38
C ALA A 8 37.49 -29.63 15.91
N SER A 9 36.51 -29.45 15.04
CA SER A 9 35.44 -28.47 14.99
C SER A 9 34.23 -29.08 14.28
N THR A 10 33.16 -29.31 15.04
CA THR A 10 31.78 -29.16 14.60
C THR A 10 31.60 -27.77 13.97
N PHE A 11 30.60 -27.58 13.10
CA PHE A 11 30.20 -26.28 12.52
C PHE A 11 31.16 -25.68 11.47
N LEU A 12 31.16 -26.23 10.25
CA LEU A 12 31.56 -25.48 9.05
C LEU A 12 30.73 -25.89 7.81
N MET A 13 29.44 -26.21 8.00
CA MET A 13 28.43 -25.78 7.04
C MET A 13 27.86 -24.53 7.70
N ALA A 14 28.41 -23.40 7.26
CA ALA A 14 28.08 -22.09 7.75
C ALA A 14 26.57 -21.90 7.69
N ALA A 15 26.05 -21.15 8.66
CA ALA A 15 24.78 -20.46 8.48
C ALA A 15 24.88 -19.72 7.15
N PHE A 16 24.27 -20.28 6.11
CA PHE A 16 23.78 -19.49 4.99
C PHE A 16 22.73 -18.63 5.65
N SER A 17 23.09 -17.39 5.97
CA SER A 17 22.15 -16.48 6.59
C SER A 17 21.00 -16.27 5.62
N MET A 18 19.77 -16.09 6.12
CA MET A 18 18.61 -15.81 5.25
C MET A 18 18.93 -14.66 4.27
N ALA A 19 19.70 -13.65 4.71
CA ALA A 19 20.17 -12.56 3.87
C ALA A 19 21.03 -13.00 2.68
N GLU A 20 21.92 -13.99 2.84
CA GLU A 20 22.72 -14.55 1.73
C GLU A 20 21.88 -15.42 0.78
N ALA A 21 20.82 -16.06 1.28
CA ALA A 21 19.87 -16.78 0.42
C ALA A 21 19.00 -15.81 -0.40
N TYR A 22 18.52 -14.73 0.22
CA TYR A 22 17.76 -13.68 -0.46
C TYR A 22 18.61 -12.93 -1.48
N SER A 23 19.87 -12.61 -1.17
CA SER A 23 20.77 -11.97 -2.14
C SER A 23 21.00 -12.85 -3.39
N VAL A 24 21.09 -14.17 -3.22
CA VAL A 24 21.21 -15.10 -4.37
C VAL A 24 19.94 -15.10 -5.23
N ILE A 25 18.77 -15.04 -4.62
CA ILE A 25 17.49 -14.93 -5.34
C ILE A 25 17.40 -13.59 -6.08
N GLU A 26 17.78 -12.49 -5.43
CA GLU A 26 17.81 -11.14 -6.01
C GLU A 26 18.76 -11.07 -7.21
N ASP A 27 20.00 -11.57 -7.08
CA ASP A 27 20.98 -11.66 -8.16
C ASP A 27 20.47 -12.54 -9.30
N THR A 28 19.89 -13.71 -8.99
CA THR A 28 19.32 -14.61 -10.00
C THR A 28 18.17 -13.97 -10.78
N LEU A 29 17.36 -13.15 -10.11
CA LEU A 29 16.34 -12.35 -10.77
C LEU A 29 17.00 -11.30 -11.68
N MET A 30 17.91 -10.48 -11.17
CA MET A 30 18.53 -9.42 -11.98
C MET A 30 19.31 -9.92 -13.20
N GLU A 31 19.96 -11.09 -13.12
CA GLU A 31 20.73 -11.67 -14.23
C GLU A 31 19.86 -12.33 -15.31
N ARG A 32 18.59 -12.62 -15.00
CA ARG A 32 17.71 -13.36 -15.90
C ARG A 32 17.16 -12.46 -17.01
N LYS A 33 17.14 -13.03 -18.21
CA LYS A 33 16.72 -12.33 -19.43
C LYS A 33 15.25 -12.53 -19.80
N ASN A 34 14.59 -13.53 -19.25
CA ASN A 34 13.21 -13.89 -19.60
C ASN A 34 12.46 -14.45 -18.39
N TYR A 35 11.21 -14.02 -18.24
CA TYR A 35 10.24 -14.59 -17.31
C TYR A 35 8.98 -14.99 -18.08
N THR A 36 8.30 -16.02 -17.58
CA THR A 36 6.99 -16.44 -18.06
C THR A 36 5.92 -16.02 -17.06
N VAL A 37 4.94 -15.24 -17.52
CA VAL A 37 3.75 -14.94 -16.70
C VAL A 37 2.84 -16.14 -16.71
N ASP A 38 2.53 -16.68 -15.53
CA ASP A 38 1.56 -17.76 -15.39
C ASP A 38 0.12 -17.23 -15.31
N GLY A 39 -0.06 -16.09 -14.63
CA GLY A 39 -1.34 -15.43 -14.48
C GLY A 39 -1.30 -14.26 -13.50
N SER A 40 -2.47 -13.82 -13.07
CA SER A 40 -2.66 -12.63 -12.24
C SER A 40 -3.67 -12.84 -11.12
N PHE A 41 -3.52 -12.07 -10.05
CA PHE A 41 -4.50 -11.98 -8.97
C PHE A 41 -5.18 -10.62 -8.99
N GLY A 42 -6.51 -10.65 -8.87
CA GLY A 42 -7.33 -9.46 -8.65
C GLY A 42 -8.32 -9.68 -7.52
N GLN A 43 -8.72 -8.61 -6.85
CA GLN A 43 -9.72 -8.69 -5.79
C GLN A 43 -11.06 -9.14 -6.36
N TYR A 44 -11.68 -10.12 -5.71
CA TYR A 44 -13.02 -10.58 -6.02
C TYR A 44 -13.65 -11.25 -4.82
N HIS A 45 -14.86 -10.85 -4.47
CA HIS A 45 -15.57 -11.44 -3.33
C HIS A 45 -16.36 -12.70 -3.74
N PHE A 46 -15.95 -13.85 -3.22
CA PHE A 46 -16.69 -15.10 -3.33
C PHE A 46 -17.61 -15.28 -2.11
N SER A 47 -18.89 -15.55 -2.34
CA SER A 47 -19.88 -15.70 -1.26
C SER A 47 -19.70 -16.95 -0.40
N ASP A 48 -18.91 -17.92 -0.88
CA ASP A 48 -18.68 -19.23 -0.26
C ASP A 48 -17.32 -19.34 0.45
N THR A 49 -16.57 -18.24 0.61
CA THR A 49 -15.27 -18.23 1.30
C THR A 49 -15.18 -17.14 2.36
N ASP A 50 -14.19 -17.30 3.24
CA ASP A 50 -13.72 -16.23 4.12
C ASP A 50 -13.11 -15.08 3.30
N SER A 51 -13.14 -13.87 3.86
CA SER A 51 -12.63 -12.65 3.21
C SER A 51 -11.13 -12.70 2.92
N SER A 52 -10.37 -13.49 3.69
CA SER A 52 -8.96 -13.78 3.42
C SER A 52 -8.69 -14.44 2.06
N PHE A 53 -9.73 -14.98 1.41
CA PHE A 53 -9.68 -15.57 0.07
C PHE A 53 -10.46 -14.77 -0.98
N ASN A 54 -10.72 -13.47 -0.73
CA ASN A 54 -11.36 -12.55 -1.69
C ASN A 54 -10.46 -12.17 -2.87
N TRP A 55 -9.91 -13.18 -3.54
CA TRP A 55 -9.00 -13.03 -4.66
C TRP A 55 -9.35 -14.05 -5.74
N ALA A 56 -9.45 -13.59 -6.98
CA ALA A 56 -9.54 -14.46 -8.14
C ALA A 56 -8.17 -14.54 -8.82
N TYR A 57 -7.77 -15.75 -9.17
CA TYR A 57 -6.61 -15.99 -10.02
C TYR A 57 -7.05 -16.12 -11.47
N THR A 58 -6.45 -15.35 -12.38
CA THR A 58 -6.74 -15.41 -13.81
C THR A 58 -5.50 -15.87 -14.56
N THR A 59 -5.60 -16.97 -15.28
CA THR A 59 -4.53 -17.45 -16.16
C THR A 59 -4.43 -16.61 -17.43
N MET A 60 -3.31 -16.70 -18.15
CA MET A 60 -3.11 -15.97 -19.41
C MET A 60 -4.13 -16.32 -20.52
N ASP A 61 -4.77 -17.49 -20.47
CA ASP A 61 -5.88 -17.87 -21.34
C ASP A 61 -7.26 -17.41 -20.83
N LYS A 62 -7.28 -16.51 -19.84
CA LYS A 62 -8.45 -15.85 -19.25
C LYS A 62 -9.41 -16.79 -18.52
N LYS A 63 -8.90 -17.86 -17.93
CA LYS A 63 -9.69 -18.71 -17.02
C LYS A 63 -9.50 -18.21 -15.60
N THR A 64 -10.63 -18.03 -14.90
CA THR A 64 -10.64 -17.50 -13.53
C THR A 64 -10.85 -18.63 -12.53
N TYR A 65 -10.06 -18.64 -11.47
CA TYR A 65 -10.08 -19.64 -10.42
C TYR A 65 -10.22 -18.98 -9.05
N GLN A 66 -10.95 -19.66 -8.18
CA GLN A 66 -11.16 -19.35 -6.77
C GLN A 66 -10.18 -20.17 -5.92
N LEU A 67 -9.45 -19.51 -5.03
CA LEU A 67 -8.66 -20.17 -3.99
C LEU A 67 -9.58 -20.86 -2.97
N LYS A 68 -9.17 -22.04 -2.48
CA LYS A 68 -9.94 -22.81 -1.50
C LYS A 68 -11.39 -23.12 -1.90
N GLY A 69 -11.70 -23.13 -3.19
CA GLY A 69 -13.02 -23.54 -3.67
C GLY A 69 -13.24 -25.05 -3.68
N THR A 70 -12.18 -25.86 -3.55
CA THR A 70 -12.21 -27.32 -3.41
C THR A 70 -11.19 -27.78 -2.37
N ASP A 71 -11.29 -29.05 -1.93
CA ASP A 71 -10.31 -29.65 -1.02
C ASP A 71 -8.91 -29.72 -1.67
N SER A 72 -7.89 -29.36 -0.87
CA SER A 72 -6.49 -29.43 -1.28
C SER A 72 -6.06 -30.88 -1.56
N SER A 73 -5.20 -31.07 -2.57
CA SER A 73 -4.56 -32.35 -2.89
C SER A 73 -3.12 -32.14 -3.37
N ASP A 74 -2.35 -33.22 -3.55
CA ASP A 74 -0.96 -33.13 -4.04
C ASP A 74 -0.81 -32.38 -5.37
N GLN A 75 -1.84 -32.45 -6.22
CA GLN A 75 -1.89 -31.81 -7.55
C GLN A 75 -2.64 -30.47 -7.53
N ASN A 76 -3.44 -30.20 -6.50
CA ASN A 76 -4.19 -28.97 -6.32
C ASN A 76 -3.98 -28.46 -4.89
N VAL A 77 -2.74 -28.08 -4.58
CA VAL A 77 -2.32 -27.80 -3.19
C VAL A 77 -3.11 -26.65 -2.57
N PHE A 78 -3.51 -25.65 -3.36
CA PHE A 78 -4.28 -24.50 -2.89
C PHE A 78 -5.81 -24.67 -3.03
N GLY A 79 -6.29 -25.82 -3.52
CA GLY A 79 -7.73 -26.10 -3.64
C GLY A 79 -8.44 -25.24 -4.69
N TRP A 80 -7.76 -24.91 -5.79
CA TRP A 80 -8.29 -24.13 -6.91
C TRP A 80 -9.60 -24.70 -7.45
N LYS A 81 -10.60 -23.83 -7.62
CA LYS A 81 -11.88 -24.14 -8.26
C LYS A 81 -12.08 -23.24 -9.47
N ALA A 82 -12.31 -23.82 -10.64
CA ALA A 82 -12.63 -23.04 -11.83
C ALA A 82 -13.97 -22.31 -11.65
N THR A 83 -14.07 -21.09 -12.18
CA THR A 83 -15.24 -20.22 -12.05
C THR A 83 -15.59 -19.56 -13.38
N GLU A 84 -16.81 -19.05 -13.50
CA GLU A 84 -17.24 -18.22 -14.65
C GLU A 84 -17.14 -16.72 -14.36
N VAL A 85 -16.42 -16.35 -13.29
CA VAL A 85 -16.24 -14.95 -12.90
C VAL A 85 -15.46 -14.21 -13.98
N LYS A 86 -15.96 -13.03 -14.34
CA LYS A 86 -15.24 -12.11 -15.23
C LYS A 86 -13.91 -11.74 -14.57
N GLU A 87 -12.82 -11.86 -15.33
CA GLU A 87 -11.47 -11.45 -14.94
C GLU A 87 -11.48 -10.12 -14.17
N PRO A 88 -11.12 -10.11 -12.87
CA PRO A 88 -10.96 -8.88 -12.11
C PRO A 88 -9.72 -8.12 -12.57
N LYS A 89 -9.63 -6.83 -12.22
CA LYS A 89 -8.41 -6.04 -12.48
C LYS A 89 -7.23 -6.70 -11.77
N ALA A 90 -6.19 -7.02 -12.52
CA ALA A 90 -4.96 -7.56 -11.98
C ALA A 90 -4.27 -6.52 -11.09
N LEU A 91 -3.91 -6.94 -9.88
CA LEU A 91 -3.09 -6.17 -8.93
C LEU A 91 -1.71 -6.81 -8.76
N TRP A 92 -1.66 -8.14 -8.85
CA TRP A 92 -0.44 -8.92 -8.75
C TRP A 92 -0.31 -9.87 -9.94
N TYR A 93 0.92 -10.08 -10.40
CA TYR A 93 1.25 -11.05 -11.43
C TYR A 93 2.17 -12.11 -10.87
N MET A 94 1.92 -13.36 -11.26
CA MET A 94 2.74 -14.50 -10.86
C MET A 94 3.67 -14.85 -12.03
N PHE A 95 4.97 -14.76 -11.79
CA PHE A 95 6.00 -15.10 -12.76
C PHE A 95 6.66 -16.41 -12.35
N ALA A 96 6.63 -17.38 -13.24
CA ALA A 96 7.38 -18.62 -13.07
C ALA A 96 8.87 -18.34 -13.30
N LEU A 97 9.70 -18.90 -12.44
CA LEU A 97 11.15 -18.82 -12.54
C LEU A 97 11.72 -20.00 -13.37
N GLU A 98 10.99 -21.06 -13.68
CA GLU A 98 11.41 -22.13 -14.63
C GLU A 98 12.81 -22.76 -14.38
N ASP A 99 13.38 -22.60 -13.18
CA ASP A 99 14.61 -23.22 -12.68
C ASP A 99 14.45 -23.38 -11.15
N ASP A 100 15.20 -24.30 -10.55
CA ASP A 100 15.29 -24.49 -9.09
C ASP A 100 16.16 -23.39 -8.46
N VAL A 101 15.55 -22.22 -8.21
CA VAL A 101 16.27 -20.99 -7.83
C VAL A 101 16.74 -21.04 -6.37
N ASP A 102 16.02 -21.75 -5.50
CA ASP A 102 16.40 -21.94 -4.10
C ASP A 102 17.21 -23.23 -3.85
N ASN A 103 17.52 -24.00 -4.89
CA ASN A 103 18.28 -25.26 -4.86
C ASN A 103 17.68 -26.30 -3.89
N ASP A 104 16.35 -26.30 -3.75
CA ASP A 104 15.64 -27.27 -2.91
C ASP A 104 15.40 -28.61 -3.61
N GLY A 105 15.73 -28.70 -4.91
CA GLY A 105 15.55 -29.85 -5.78
C GLY A 105 14.18 -29.91 -6.46
N SER A 106 13.39 -28.83 -6.44
CA SER A 106 12.00 -28.80 -6.90
C SER A 106 11.53 -27.43 -7.39
N GLU A 107 11.19 -27.35 -8.68
CA GLU A 107 10.60 -26.16 -9.33
C GLU A 107 9.17 -25.77 -8.84
N LYS A 108 8.61 -26.51 -7.89
CA LYS A 108 7.20 -26.39 -7.48
C LYS A 108 6.82 -25.00 -6.94
N TYR A 109 7.75 -24.33 -6.26
CA TYR A 109 7.52 -23.00 -5.65
C TYR A 109 8.50 -21.93 -6.16
N ASP A 110 9.15 -22.20 -7.29
CA ASP A 110 9.98 -21.24 -8.01
C ASP A 110 9.17 -20.21 -8.79
N TRP A 111 8.46 -19.37 -8.03
CA TRP A 111 7.56 -18.35 -8.52
C TRP A 111 7.80 -17.06 -7.73
N VAL A 112 7.70 -15.92 -8.42
CA VAL A 112 7.64 -14.61 -7.76
C VAL A 112 6.28 -13.97 -7.99
N LEU A 113 5.74 -13.40 -6.92
CA LEU A 113 4.56 -12.56 -6.97
C LEU A 113 5.04 -11.11 -7.07
N VAL A 114 4.65 -10.45 -8.16
CA VAL A 114 5.08 -9.10 -8.49
C VAL A 114 3.86 -8.19 -8.49
N SER A 115 3.92 -7.15 -7.68
CA SER A 115 2.89 -6.12 -7.71
C SER A 115 3.01 -5.30 -9.00
N THR A 116 1.89 -5.11 -9.69
CA THR A 116 1.76 -4.05 -10.71
C THR A 116 1.18 -2.77 -10.13
N ASP A 117 0.85 -2.78 -8.84
CA ASP A 117 0.51 -1.57 -8.12
C ASP A 117 1.77 -0.71 -7.98
N MET A 118 1.68 0.48 -8.55
CA MET A 118 2.79 1.43 -8.63
C MET A 118 2.98 2.17 -7.29
N GLN A 119 2.03 2.04 -6.37
CA GLN A 119 2.04 2.53 -4.99
C GLN A 119 2.67 1.47 -4.06
N TYR A 120 2.42 0.19 -4.36
CA TYR A 120 2.91 -0.93 -3.58
C TYR A 120 3.83 -1.82 -4.40
N LYS A 121 4.97 -1.27 -4.83
CA LYS A 121 6.01 -2.07 -5.47
C LYS A 121 6.58 -3.07 -4.47
N ALA A 122 6.29 -4.33 -4.73
CA ALA A 122 6.78 -5.43 -3.95
C ALA A 122 6.91 -6.67 -4.83
N ILE A 123 8.01 -7.38 -4.61
CA ILE A 123 8.24 -8.70 -5.15
C ILE A 123 8.42 -9.63 -3.96
N TYR A 124 7.70 -10.75 -3.97
CA TYR A 124 7.84 -11.80 -2.97
C TYR A 124 8.11 -13.13 -3.64
N LYS A 125 9.08 -13.89 -3.12
CA LYS A 125 9.28 -15.30 -3.49
C LYS A 125 8.21 -16.14 -2.81
N LEU A 126 7.60 -17.04 -3.57
CA LEU A 126 6.74 -18.08 -2.99
C LEU A 126 7.62 -19.13 -2.30
N GLU A 127 7.34 -19.40 -1.02
CA GLU A 127 8.03 -20.42 -0.22
C GLU A 127 7.18 -21.68 -0.01
N GLY A 128 5.90 -21.64 -0.40
CA GLY A 128 5.00 -22.78 -0.33
C GLY A 128 3.61 -22.44 0.17
N MET A 129 3.07 -23.31 1.02
CA MET A 129 1.73 -23.19 1.59
C MET A 129 1.79 -23.06 3.11
N ALA A 130 1.07 -22.11 3.67
CA ALA A 130 0.92 -21.95 5.11
C ALA A 130 -0.11 -22.95 5.70
N ASP A 131 -0.13 -23.12 7.03
CA ASP A 131 -1.01 -24.09 7.70
C ASP A 131 -2.51 -23.82 7.50
N ASN A 132 -2.88 -22.56 7.32
CA ASN A 132 -4.24 -22.14 6.96
C ASN A 132 -4.57 -22.35 5.47
N GLY A 133 -3.60 -22.84 4.68
CA GLY A 133 -3.73 -23.13 3.27
C GLY A 133 -3.66 -21.91 2.35
N THR A 134 -3.21 -20.75 2.84
CA THR A 134 -2.82 -19.62 1.98
C THR A 134 -1.43 -19.84 1.40
N PHE A 135 -1.03 -19.00 0.45
CA PHE A 135 0.36 -18.90 0.05
C PHE A 135 1.24 -18.52 1.24
N LYS A 136 2.42 -19.12 1.31
CA LYS A 136 3.50 -18.70 2.19
C LYS A 136 4.52 -17.97 1.32
N TYR A 137 4.68 -16.67 1.56
CA TYR A 137 5.68 -15.85 0.90
C TYR A 137 6.86 -15.60 1.83
N GLY A 138 8.04 -15.42 1.24
CA GLY A 138 9.23 -14.98 1.94
C GLY A 138 9.20 -13.48 2.26
N GLU A 139 10.33 -12.96 2.72
CA GLU A 139 10.53 -11.52 2.91
C GLU A 139 10.42 -10.78 1.56
N LYS A 140 10.08 -9.48 1.64
CA LYS A 140 10.04 -8.61 0.46
C LYS A 140 11.44 -8.55 -0.14
N LEU A 141 11.56 -8.85 -1.44
CA LEU A 141 12.81 -8.71 -2.17
C LEU A 141 13.11 -7.22 -2.38
N ASN A 142 14.35 -6.82 -2.14
CA ASN A 142 14.78 -5.43 -2.22
C ASN A 142 15.26 -5.09 -3.64
N LEU A 143 14.33 -5.18 -4.60
CA LEU A 143 14.60 -4.96 -6.01
C LEU A 143 13.80 -3.76 -6.54
N SER A 144 14.48 -2.87 -7.25
CA SER A 144 13.84 -1.84 -8.05
C SER A 144 13.45 -2.41 -9.41
N TYR A 145 12.17 -2.30 -9.76
CA TYR A 145 11.64 -2.89 -10.98
C TYR A 145 10.52 -2.07 -11.63
N GLN A 146 10.25 -2.42 -12.88
CA GLN A 146 9.09 -2.02 -13.66
C GLN A 146 8.45 -3.27 -14.28
N VAL A 147 7.13 -3.25 -14.45
CA VAL A 147 6.43 -4.27 -15.25
C VAL A 147 6.09 -3.64 -16.59
N GLY A 148 6.62 -4.22 -17.65
CA GLY A 148 6.47 -3.70 -19.01
C GLY A 148 6.08 -4.81 -20.00
N TYR A 149 5.98 -4.43 -21.27
CA TYR A 149 5.75 -5.38 -22.36
C TYR A 149 6.90 -5.29 -23.37
N GLU A 150 7.47 -6.44 -23.72
CA GLU A 150 8.47 -6.58 -24.76
C GLU A 150 8.00 -7.64 -25.77
N ASN A 151 7.94 -7.28 -27.05
CA ASN A 151 7.44 -8.17 -28.13
C ASN A 151 6.03 -8.74 -27.87
N GLY A 152 5.20 -8.05 -27.10
CA GLY A 152 3.84 -8.49 -26.74
C GLY A 152 3.78 -9.44 -25.54
N GLU A 153 4.92 -9.74 -24.92
CA GLU A 153 5.00 -10.50 -23.67
C GLU A 153 5.25 -9.55 -22.50
N MET A 154 4.57 -9.79 -21.37
CA MET A 154 4.83 -9.05 -20.15
C MET A 154 6.17 -9.47 -19.53
N LYS A 155 6.95 -8.51 -19.05
CA LYS A 155 8.28 -8.70 -18.46
C LYS A 155 8.45 -7.88 -17.19
N ILE A 156 9.31 -8.37 -16.30
CA ILE A 156 9.88 -7.59 -15.20
C ILE A 156 11.19 -6.97 -15.72
N ILE A 157 11.34 -5.67 -15.56
CA ILE A 157 12.53 -4.91 -15.96
C ILE A 157 13.15 -4.38 -14.68
N PHE A 158 14.34 -4.87 -14.32
CA PHE A 158 15.06 -4.41 -13.15
C PHE A 158 15.95 -3.22 -13.50
N ASP A 159 16.03 -2.26 -12.57
CA ASP A 159 16.99 -1.17 -12.68
C ASP A 159 18.39 -1.72 -12.39
N GLN A 160 19.32 -1.60 -13.34
CA GLN A 160 20.69 -2.06 -13.10
C GLN A 160 21.41 -1.10 -12.14
N GLU A 161 21.57 -1.49 -10.89
CA GLU A 161 22.64 -0.99 -10.03
C GLU A 161 23.97 -1.40 -10.69
N ASN A 162 24.69 -0.43 -11.22
CA ASN A 162 25.97 -0.66 -11.89
C ASN A 162 27.01 -1.13 -10.85
N SER A 163 27.09 -2.45 -10.62
CA SER A 163 28.04 -3.04 -9.69
C SER A 163 29.46 -2.90 -10.25
N THR A 164 30.14 -1.85 -9.84
CA THR A 164 31.60 -1.77 -9.94
C THR A 164 32.20 -1.57 -8.55
N ALA A 165 32.60 -2.71 -7.98
CA ALA A 165 33.71 -2.92 -7.05
C ALA A 165 33.76 -2.13 -5.72
N LEU A 166 33.56 -2.90 -4.65
CA LEU A 166 34.11 -2.77 -3.30
C LEU A 166 35.31 -1.82 -3.15
N SER A 167 35.15 -0.80 -2.30
CA SER A 167 36.19 -0.45 -1.33
C SER A 167 35.58 -0.04 0.00
N ASP A 168 35.70 -0.96 0.94
CA ASP A 168 35.81 -0.79 2.39
C ASP A 168 36.09 0.66 2.85
N THR A 169 35.15 1.27 3.55
CA THR A 169 35.44 2.21 4.64
C THR A 169 34.23 2.30 5.57
N SER A 170 34.38 1.71 6.76
CA SER A 170 33.54 2.04 7.91
C SER A 170 33.58 3.56 8.17
N SER A 171 32.42 4.21 8.16
CA SER A 171 32.26 5.50 8.84
C SER A 171 30.80 5.72 9.22
N SER A 172 30.52 5.46 10.49
CA SER A 172 29.43 6.11 11.20
C SER A 172 29.68 7.62 11.21
N SER A 173 28.80 8.41 10.62
CA SER A 173 28.58 9.79 11.05
C SER A 173 27.24 10.30 10.54
N ALA A 174 26.27 10.38 11.44
CA ALA A 174 25.20 11.36 11.33
C ALA A 174 25.82 12.77 11.33
N SER A 175 25.53 13.59 10.30
CA SER A 175 25.07 14.98 10.44
C SER A 175 24.93 15.65 9.06
N SER A 176 23.68 15.85 8.64
CA SER A 176 23.13 17.06 8.00
C SER A 176 23.98 17.83 6.96
N VAL A 177 23.71 17.60 5.68
CA VAL A 177 23.50 18.66 4.66
C VAL A 177 22.38 18.18 3.73
N SER A 178 21.19 18.79 3.83
CA SER A 178 20.16 18.63 2.80
C SER A 178 20.64 19.31 1.51
N SER A 179 20.32 18.74 0.36
CA SER A 179 20.05 19.58 -0.82
C SER A 179 19.26 18.90 -1.92
N ALA A 180 19.16 17.57 -1.98
CA ALA A 180 18.31 16.93 -2.98
C ALA A 180 17.63 15.69 -2.39
N LEU A 181 16.32 15.61 -2.60
CA LEU A 181 15.58 14.37 -2.43
C LEU A 181 16.08 13.34 -3.46
N ASN A 182 16.09 12.07 -3.09
CA ASN A 182 16.24 10.99 -4.06
C ASN A 182 14.98 10.87 -4.92
N ASP A 183 15.01 10.04 -5.95
CA ASP A 183 13.87 9.94 -6.87
C ASP A 183 12.64 9.30 -6.19
N GLU A 184 12.82 8.26 -5.37
CA GLU A 184 11.72 7.66 -4.59
C GLU A 184 10.97 8.71 -3.73
N GLN A 185 11.69 9.57 -3.02
CA GLN A 185 11.16 10.66 -2.20
C GLN A 185 10.37 11.69 -3.03
N LYS A 186 10.87 12.03 -4.24
CA LYS A 186 10.14 12.92 -5.15
C LYS A 186 8.85 12.26 -5.63
N TYR A 187 8.91 10.99 -6.03
CA TYR A 187 7.76 10.21 -6.49
C TYR A 187 6.69 10.15 -5.40
N THR A 188 7.08 9.88 -4.16
CA THR A 188 6.18 9.90 -3.01
C THR A 188 5.50 11.25 -2.85
N LEU A 189 6.22 12.37 -2.94
CA LEU A 189 5.58 13.69 -2.83
C LEU A 189 4.58 13.97 -3.95
N ALA A 190 4.86 13.52 -5.17
CA ALA A 190 3.90 13.63 -6.25
C ALA A 190 2.66 12.79 -6.03
N TYR A 191 2.86 11.57 -5.56
CA TYR A 191 1.79 10.66 -5.23
C TYR A 191 0.92 11.21 -4.11
N MET A 192 1.52 11.61 -2.97
CA MET A 192 0.83 12.20 -1.83
C MET A 192 0.01 13.44 -2.21
N TRP A 193 0.54 14.33 -3.06
CA TRP A 193 -0.25 15.50 -3.48
C TRP A 193 -1.54 15.10 -4.23
N ASN A 194 -1.46 14.05 -5.07
CA ASN A 194 -2.62 13.54 -5.81
C ASN A 194 -3.58 12.78 -4.89
N GLU A 195 -3.07 12.07 -3.89
CA GLU A 195 -3.88 11.38 -2.87
C GLU A 195 -4.67 12.37 -2.01
N GLU A 196 -4.02 13.42 -1.52
CA GLU A 196 -4.67 14.51 -0.79
C GLU A 196 -5.67 15.29 -1.68
N LYS A 197 -5.36 15.40 -2.99
CA LYS A 197 -6.34 15.91 -3.97
C LYS A 197 -7.54 14.99 -4.10
N LEU A 198 -7.32 13.68 -4.14
CA LEU A 198 -8.38 12.68 -4.19
C LEU A 198 -9.27 12.80 -2.98
N ALA A 199 -8.72 12.81 -1.77
CA ALA A 199 -9.50 12.98 -0.54
C ALA A 199 -10.35 14.26 -0.59
N LYS A 200 -9.74 15.39 -0.97
CA LYS A 200 -10.47 16.65 -1.10
C LYS A 200 -11.62 16.56 -2.11
N ASP A 201 -11.33 16.10 -3.32
CA ASP A 201 -12.27 16.10 -4.42
C ASP A 201 -13.40 15.09 -4.21
N ILE A 202 -13.11 13.90 -3.69
CA ILE A 202 -14.13 12.88 -3.45
C ILE A 202 -15.09 13.32 -2.36
N TYR A 203 -14.62 13.94 -1.28
CA TYR A 203 -15.49 14.43 -0.21
C TYR A 203 -16.40 15.56 -0.70
N LEU A 204 -15.88 16.50 -1.48
CA LEU A 204 -16.70 17.56 -2.07
C LEU A 204 -17.73 17.00 -3.05
N ALA A 205 -17.33 16.08 -3.92
CA ALA A 205 -18.23 15.46 -4.89
C ALA A 205 -19.34 14.64 -4.20
N LEU A 206 -19.00 13.91 -3.13
CA LEU A 206 -19.99 13.18 -2.33
C LEU A 206 -20.88 14.12 -1.52
N ASN A 207 -20.38 15.26 -1.04
CA ASN A 207 -21.21 16.27 -0.38
C ASN A 207 -22.25 16.91 -1.33
N GLU A 208 -21.95 17.01 -2.62
CA GLU A 208 -22.94 17.50 -3.61
C GLU A 208 -24.13 16.55 -3.77
N VAL A 209 -23.88 15.24 -3.67
CA VAL A 209 -24.91 14.19 -3.82
C VAL A 209 -25.60 13.90 -2.48
N HIS A 210 -24.82 13.84 -1.41
CA HIS A 210 -25.22 13.48 -0.05
C HIS A 210 -24.76 14.59 0.93
N PRO A 211 -25.46 15.74 1.01
CA PRO A 211 -25.00 16.86 1.82
C PRO A 211 -24.81 16.49 3.29
N ALA A 212 -23.57 16.62 3.77
CA ALA A 212 -23.18 16.30 5.14
C ALA A 212 -22.05 17.20 5.62
N GLN A 213 -22.14 17.65 6.87
CA GLN A 213 -21.17 18.58 7.44
C GLN A 213 -19.74 17.99 7.46
N VAL A 214 -19.61 16.68 7.68
CA VAL A 214 -18.30 15.99 7.68
C VAL A 214 -17.66 16.01 6.29
N LEU A 215 -18.44 15.69 5.25
CA LEU A 215 -18.02 15.70 3.85
C LEU A 215 -17.73 17.12 3.32
N TYR A 216 -18.22 18.17 3.99
CA TYR A 216 -17.86 19.55 3.67
C TYR A 216 -16.66 20.05 4.48
N ASN A 217 -16.62 19.77 5.79
CA ASN A 217 -15.64 20.35 6.69
C ASN A 217 -14.24 19.79 6.48
N ILE A 218 -14.11 18.47 6.31
CA ILE A 218 -12.81 17.82 6.12
C ILE A 218 -12.09 18.37 4.89
N PRO A 219 -12.66 18.36 3.67
CA PRO A 219 -11.94 18.86 2.49
C PRO A 219 -11.66 20.37 2.54
N THR A 220 -12.57 21.18 3.08
CA THR A 220 -12.44 22.65 3.09
C THR A 220 -11.48 23.16 4.16
N ASN A 221 -11.32 22.45 5.29
CA ASN A 221 -10.51 22.91 6.42
C ASN A 221 -9.22 22.12 6.63
N SER A 222 -9.18 20.86 6.19
CA SER A 222 -8.07 19.93 6.45
C SER A 222 -7.35 19.52 5.17
N GLU A 223 -8.01 18.88 4.20
CA GLU A 223 -7.31 18.39 2.99
C GLU A 223 -6.73 19.52 2.15
N THR A 224 -7.38 20.68 2.13
CA THR A 224 -6.80 21.89 1.51
C THR A 224 -5.47 22.30 2.17
N LYS A 225 -5.30 22.06 3.49
CA LYS A 225 -4.04 22.32 4.19
C LYS A 225 -3.03 21.19 3.99
N HIS A 226 -3.46 19.94 3.94
CA HIS A 226 -2.59 18.81 3.63
C HIS A 226 -1.96 18.98 2.26
N GLN A 227 -2.79 19.23 1.24
CA GLN A 227 -2.31 19.55 -0.11
C GLN A 227 -1.32 20.72 -0.11
N ALA A 228 -1.62 21.81 0.59
CA ALA A 228 -0.72 22.97 0.68
C ALA A 228 0.62 22.62 1.35
N ALA A 229 0.62 21.76 2.37
CA ALA A 229 1.85 21.32 3.04
C ALA A 229 2.73 20.48 2.10
N VAL A 230 2.13 19.60 1.28
CA VAL A 230 2.87 18.85 0.24
C VAL A 230 3.36 19.79 -0.87
N GLU A 231 2.55 20.78 -1.29
CA GLU A 231 2.97 21.82 -2.25
C GLU A 231 4.18 22.61 -1.78
N ASP A 232 4.26 22.92 -0.48
CA ASP A 232 5.40 23.63 0.09
C ASP A 232 6.69 22.80 0.01
N LEU A 233 6.61 21.48 0.18
CA LEU A 233 7.74 20.57 -0.04
C LEU A 233 8.13 20.48 -1.52
N ILE A 234 7.15 20.36 -2.42
CA ILE A 234 7.35 20.34 -3.88
C ILE A 234 8.09 21.61 -4.33
N LYS A 235 7.67 22.78 -3.85
CA LYS A 235 8.33 24.07 -4.12
C LYS A 235 9.73 24.14 -3.53
N LYS A 236 9.90 23.69 -2.29
CA LYS A 236 11.18 23.74 -1.59
C LYS A 236 12.24 22.90 -2.29
N TYR A 237 11.86 21.73 -2.79
CA TYR A 237 12.75 20.78 -3.44
C TYR A 237 12.80 20.89 -4.97
N ASP A 238 12.14 21.92 -5.54
CA ASP A 238 12.05 22.16 -6.98
C ASP A 238 11.70 20.89 -7.76
N ILE A 239 10.66 20.20 -7.29
CA ILE A 239 10.28 18.89 -7.79
C ILE A 239 9.66 19.04 -9.17
N ASN A 240 10.45 18.75 -10.20
CA ASN A 240 9.99 18.52 -11.55
C ASN A 240 10.07 17.02 -11.85
N ILE A 241 8.93 16.34 -11.79
CA ILE A 241 8.85 14.90 -12.09
C ILE A 241 8.40 14.70 -13.53
N THR A 242 9.36 14.80 -14.44
CA THR A 242 9.21 14.48 -15.86
C THR A 242 9.50 13.01 -16.16
N ASN A 243 9.97 12.24 -15.17
CA ASN A 243 10.44 10.86 -15.34
C ASN A 243 9.52 9.80 -14.71
N LEU A 244 8.41 10.21 -14.07
CA LEU A 244 7.36 9.29 -13.61
C LEU A 244 6.76 8.61 -14.84
N VAL A 245 6.99 7.31 -15.00
CA VAL A 245 6.61 6.53 -16.20
C VAL A 245 5.09 6.59 -16.48
N ASP A 246 4.29 6.89 -15.46
CA ASP A 246 2.82 6.97 -15.52
C ASP A 246 2.24 8.38 -15.37
N TYR A 247 3.09 9.41 -15.37
CA TYR A 247 2.63 10.79 -15.49
C TYR A 247 2.49 11.16 -16.96
N THR A 248 1.28 11.53 -17.37
CA THR A 248 1.01 11.97 -18.75
C THR A 248 1.36 13.45 -19.00
N VAL A 249 1.88 14.14 -17.99
CA VAL A 249 2.09 15.60 -17.95
C VAL A 249 3.41 15.90 -17.19
N GLU A 250 4.01 17.08 -17.32
CA GLU A 250 5.12 17.44 -16.43
C GLU A 250 4.55 17.76 -15.03
N TYR A 251 5.27 17.40 -13.95
CA TYR A 251 4.86 17.72 -12.58
C TYR A 251 5.20 19.18 -12.24
N SER A 252 4.67 20.14 -12.99
CA SER A 252 4.72 21.55 -12.57
C SER A 252 3.49 21.89 -11.71
N GLU A 253 3.66 22.78 -10.72
CA GLU A 253 2.54 23.30 -9.90
C GLU A 253 1.37 23.80 -10.78
N ALA A 254 1.68 24.36 -11.96
CA ALA A 254 0.69 24.86 -12.90
C ALA A 254 -0.11 23.73 -13.57
N GLU A 255 0.55 22.65 -13.98
CA GLU A 255 -0.10 21.49 -14.63
C GLU A 255 -0.94 20.69 -13.64
N LEU A 256 -0.45 20.49 -12.42
CA LEU A 256 -1.21 19.83 -11.35
C LEU A 256 -2.52 20.55 -11.06
N ARG A 257 -2.49 21.89 -11.02
CA ARG A 257 -3.68 22.71 -10.84
C ARG A 257 -4.58 22.81 -12.07
N ALA A 258 -4.10 22.40 -13.24
CA ALA A 258 -4.91 22.38 -14.46
C ALA A 258 -5.89 21.19 -14.47
N PHE A 259 -5.62 20.13 -13.69
CA PHE A 259 -6.55 19.01 -13.54
C PHE A 259 -7.83 19.46 -12.85
N ALA A 260 -8.96 19.17 -13.48
CA ALA A 260 -10.27 19.39 -12.87
C ALA A 260 -10.46 18.51 -11.61
N PRO A 261 -11.39 18.85 -10.71
CA PRO A 261 -11.79 17.95 -9.63
C PRO A 261 -12.17 16.57 -10.17
N GLY A 262 -11.67 15.50 -9.54
CA GLY A 262 -11.90 14.11 -9.98
C GLY A 262 -11.08 13.67 -11.20
N GLN A 263 -10.14 14.50 -11.67
CA GLN A 263 -9.15 14.12 -12.69
C GLN A 263 -7.74 14.11 -12.12
N TYR A 264 -6.94 13.12 -12.51
CA TYR A 264 -5.60 12.91 -11.98
C TYR A 264 -4.61 12.50 -13.07
N GLY A 265 -3.35 12.91 -12.87
CA GLY A 265 -2.24 12.54 -13.76
C GLY A 265 -1.68 11.15 -13.48
N ILE A 266 -2.07 10.52 -12.37
CA ILE A 266 -1.66 9.17 -11.93
C ILE A 266 -2.83 8.21 -12.12
N THR A 267 -2.67 7.20 -12.98
CA THR A 267 -3.71 6.20 -13.28
C THR A 267 -4.25 5.51 -12.03
N ALA A 268 -3.38 5.15 -11.08
CA ALA A 268 -3.80 4.48 -9.86
C ALA A 268 -4.71 5.36 -8.97
N ILE A 269 -4.42 6.67 -8.89
CA ILE A 269 -5.28 7.64 -8.19
C ILE A 269 -6.59 7.84 -8.95
N GLN A 270 -6.56 7.92 -10.29
CA GLN A 270 -7.78 8.03 -11.10
C GLN A 270 -8.71 6.83 -10.88
N ASP A 271 -8.15 5.62 -10.92
CA ASP A 271 -8.90 4.40 -10.71
C ASP A 271 -9.49 4.31 -9.29
N LEU A 272 -8.71 4.73 -8.28
CA LEU A 272 -9.19 4.80 -6.90
C LEU A 272 -10.36 5.78 -6.79
N TYR A 273 -10.24 6.99 -7.36
CA TYR A 273 -11.32 7.97 -7.36
C TYR A 273 -12.59 7.42 -8.02
N ASP A 274 -12.47 6.80 -9.19
CA ASP A 274 -13.61 6.28 -9.95
C ASP A 274 -14.37 5.19 -9.17
N VAL A 275 -13.64 4.29 -8.48
CA VAL A 275 -14.22 3.25 -7.63
C VAL A 275 -14.91 3.86 -6.41
N LEU A 276 -14.25 4.79 -5.71
CA LEU A 276 -14.80 5.45 -4.52
C LEU A 276 -16.03 6.30 -4.86
N TYR A 277 -16.01 7.02 -5.98
CA TYR A 277 -17.14 7.82 -6.44
C TYR A 277 -18.33 6.94 -6.80
N LEU A 278 -18.09 5.83 -7.52
CA LEU A 278 -19.14 4.87 -7.84
C LEU A 278 -19.80 4.31 -6.58
N LYS A 279 -19.01 3.96 -5.56
CA LYS A 279 -19.53 3.46 -4.28
C LYS A 279 -20.26 4.56 -3.51
N GLY A 280 -19.60 5.68 -3.22
CA GLY A 280 -20.10 6.71 -2.32
C GLY A 280 -21.36 7.40 -2.82
N THR A 281 -21.60 7.42 -4.12
CA THR A 281 -22.83 8.00 -4.69
C THR A 281 -24.07 7.13 -4.45
N GLN A 282 -23.94 5.86 -4.06
CA GLN A 282 -25.08 4.95 -3.89
C GLN A 282 -25.95 5.30 -2.68
N SER A 283 -25.35 5.71 -1.56
CA SER A 283 -26.09 6.09 -0.36
C SER A 283 -25.25 6.97 0.59
N MET A 284 -25.91 7.63 1.55
CA MET A 284 -25.20 8.39 2.60
C MET A 284 -24.28 7.48 3.44
N GLN A 285 -24.69 6.25 3.71
CA GLN A 285 -23.84 5.29 4.41
C GLN A 285 -22.61 4.95 3.57
N ASP A 286 -22.80 4.66 2.28
CA ASP A 286 -21.68 4.41 1.36
C ASP A 286 -20.72 5.60 1.26
N ALA A 287 -21.23 6.83 1.32
CA ALA A 287 -20.42 8.04 1.29
C ALA A 287 -19.52 8.18 2.53
N TYR A 288 -20.03 7.84 3.72
CA TYR A 288 -19.20 7.83 4.94
C TYR A 288 -18.25 6.64 4.99
N GLU A 289 -18.65 5.48 4.47
CA GLU A 289 -17.76 4.33 4.29
C GLU A 289 -16.61 4.66 3.34
N VAL A 290 -16.85 5.38 2.24
CA VAL A 290 -15.80 5.91 1.36
C VAL A 290 -14.84 6.82 2.14
N GLY A 291 -15.35 7.66 3.04
CA GLY A 291 -14.53 8.41 3.97
C GLY A 291 -13.58 7.51 4.77
N CYS A 292 -14.11 6.46 5.42
CA CYS A 292 -13.26 5.49 6.13
C CYS A 292 -12.20 4.84 5.21
N MET A 293 -12.57 4.49 3.97
CA MET A 293 -11.66 3.84 3.01
C MET A 293 -10.50 4.76 2.61
N VAL A 294 -10.79 6.04 2.34
CA VAL A 294 -9.78 7.04 1.97
C VAL A 294 -8.80 7.23 3.12
N GLU A 295 -9.29 7.49 4.34
CA GLU A 295 -8.40 7.77 5.48
C GLU A 295 -7.53 6.58 5.86
N VAL A 296 -8.05 5.34 5.77
CA VAL A 296 -7.22 4.14 6.01
C VAL A 296 -6.15 3.98 4.93
N THR A 297 -6.48 4.27 3.67
CA THR A 297 -5.51 4.19 2.56
C THR A 297 -4.39 5.21 2.76
N ASP A 298 -4.77 6.46 3.04
CA ASP A 298 -3.85 7.57 3.27
C ASP A 298 -2.90 7.31 4.46
N ILE A 299 -3.43 6.80 5.58
CA ILE A 299 -2.61 6.45 6.75
C ILE A 299 -1.65 5.29 6.45
N ASP A 300 -2.15 4.22 5.80
CA ASP A 300 -1.32 3.06 5.46
C ASP A 300 -0.19 3.45 4.48
N ASP A 301 -0.40 4.48 3.66
CA ASP A 301 0.61 5.04 2.77
C ASP A 301 1.59 5.95 3.51
N LEU A 302 1.09 6.84 4.36
CA LEU A 302 1.92 7.71 5.20
C LEU A 302 2.82 6.94 6.17
N ASP A 303 2.36 5.84 6.74
CA ASP A 303 3.19 4.99 7.60
C ASP A 303 4.41 4.42 6.84
N LYS A 304 4.21 3.99 5.58
CA LYS A 304 5.30 3.53 4.72
C LYS A 304 6.22 4.68 4.30
N TYR A 305 5.64 5.82 3.95
CA TYR A 305 6.41 6.99 3.53
C TYR A 305 7.21 7.61 4.66
N LEU A 306 6.79 7.45 5.91
CA LEU A 306 7.56 7.85 7.09
C LEU A 306 8.81 6.99 7.28
N GLU A 307 8.75 5.68 7.01
CA GLU A 307 9.95 4.83 7.00
C GLU A 307 10.92 5.26 5.90
N MET A 308 10.39 5.54 4.70
CA MET A 308 11.18 6.02 3.56
C MET A 308 11.79 7.42 3.77
N ALA A 309 11.09 8.29 4.50
CA ALA A 309 11.51 9.67 4.77
C ALA A 309 12.55 9.80 5.90
N GLU A 310 12.98 8.69 6.51
CA GLU A 310 13.96 8.72 7.60
C GLU A 310 15.23 9.51 7.23
N GLY A 311 15.60 10.45 8.11
CA GLY A 311 16.74 11.34 7.89
C GLY A 311 16.44 12.61 7.06
N VAL A 312 15.21 12.77 6.56
CA VAL A 312 14.76 13.97 5.85
C VAL A 312 13.67 14.68 6.68
N GLU A 313 14.11 15.59 7.56
CA GLU A 313 13.29 16.16 8.65
C GLU A 313 11.99 16.84 8.19
N ASP A 314 12.00 17.51 7.04
CA ASP A 314 10.81 18.19 6.54
C ASP A 314 9.78 17.24 5.92
N LEU A 315 10.21 16.15 5.26
CA LEU A 315 9.30 15.07 4.87
C LEU A 315 8.67 14.44 6.11
N MET A 316 9.50 14.08 7.10
CA MET A 316 9.02 13.50 8.36
C MET A 316 8.00 14.40 9.06
N THR A 317 8.27 15.71 9.12
CA THR A 317 7.38 16.68 9.76
C THR A 317 6.05 16.77 9.02
N THR A 318 6.07 16.89 7.70
CA THR A 318 4.84 17.00 6.90
C THR A 318 4.04 15.70 6.92
N PHE A 319 4.66 14.53 6.72
CA PHE A 319 3.93 13.25 6.71
C PHE A 319 3.32 12.91 8.07
N ASN A 320 3.97 13.22 9.19
CA ASN A 320 3.33 13.08 10.50
C ASN A 320 2.15 14.05 10.67
N PHE A 321 2.26 15.29 10.17
CA PHE A 321 1.16 16.27 10.22
C PHE A 321 -0.06 15.78 9.43
N LEU A 322 0.13 15.26 8.22
CA LEU A 322 -0.93 14.66 7.40
C LEU A 322 -1.57 13.48 8.14
N ARG A 323 -0.75 12.52 8.61
CA ARG A 323 -1.24 11.29 9.26
C ARG A 323 -2.07 11.57 10.51
N ASP A 324 -1.63 12.53 11.33
CA ASP A 324 -2.36 12.97 12.52
C ASP A 324 -3.72 13.63 12.16
N GLY A 325 -3.78 14.30 11.01
CA GLY A 325 -5.02 14.80 10.40
C GLY A 325 -5.95 13.65 10.00
N SER A 326 -5.42 12.68 9.26
CA SER A 326 -6.17 11.53 8.74
C SER A 326 -6.71 10.64 9.86
N TYR A 327 -6.01 10.50 11.00
CA TYR A 327 -6.59 9.89 12.20
C TYR A 327 -7.86 10.60 12.66
N THR A 328 -7.83 11.92 12.68
CA THR A 328 -8.97 12.73 13.10
C THR A 328 -10.14 12.60 12.13
N HIS A 329 -9.85 12.52 10.83
CA HIS A 329 -10.87 12.33 9.79
C HIS A 329 -11.51 10.95 9.87
N TYR A 330 -10.71 9.88 10.05
CA TYR A 330 -11.21 8.52 10.21
C TYR A 330 -12.24 8.46 11.35
N TRP A 331 -11.91 9.05 12.51
CA TRP A 331 -12.83 9.08 13.65
C TRP A 331 -14.07 9.95 13.42
N ALA A 332 -13.98 10.97 12.56
CA ALA A 332 -15.13 11.77 12.16
C ALA A 332 -16.10 10.95 11.28
N PHE A 333 -15.60 10.17 10.32
CA PHE A 333 -16.42 9.28 9.49
C PHE A 333 -16.98 8.10 10.28
N ASP A 334 -16.17 7.46 11.13
CA ASP A 334 -16.62 6.42 12.07
C ASP A 334 -17.77 6.93 12.97
N GLY A 335 -17.60 8.13 13.53
CA GLY A 335 -18.63 8.79 14.33
C GLY A 335 -19.88 9.13 13.51
N ALA A 336 -19.74 9.57 12.26
CA ALA A 336 -20.86 9.86 11.37
C ALA A 336 -21.68 8.60 11.06
N LEU A 337 -21.02 7.47 10.78
CA LEU A 337 -21.65 6.16 10.61
C LEU A 337 -22.42 5.72 11.86
N LYS A 338 -21.79 5.83 13.03
CA LYS A 338 -22.44 5.49 14.31
C LYS A 338 -23.65 6.37 14.59
N ASN A 339 -23.56 7.67 14.31
CA ASN A 339 -24.67 8.60 14.50
C ASN A 339 -25.87 8.33 13.59
N MET A 340 -25.67 7.73 12.42
CA MET A 340 -26.75 7.32 11.53
C MET A 340 -27.27 5.88 11.79
N GLY A 341 -26.74 5.19 12.81
CA GLY A 341 -27.22 3.88 13.25
C GLY A 341 -26.37 2.68 12.80
N VAL A 342 -25.27 2.91 12.08
CA VAL A 342 -24.29 1.86 11.75
C VAL A 342 -23.41 1.65 12.97
N SER A 343 -23.82 0.75 13.85
CA SER A 343 -23.24 0.60 15.21
C SER A 343 -21.74 0.27 15.19
N ASP A 344 -21.30 -0.47 14.18
CA ASP A 344 -19.90 -0.87 14.01
C ASP A 344 -19.03 0.24 13.40
N GLY A 345 -19.62 1.37 12.98
CA GLY A 345 -18.88 2.48 12.37
C GLY A 345 -18.11 2.02 11.14
N CYS A 346 -16.83 2.41 11.03
CA CYS A 346 -15.98 2.00 9.90
C CYS A 346 -15.74 0.48 9.84
N CYS A 347 -15.90 -0.26 10.95
CA CYS A 347 -15.70 -1.71 10.99
C CYS A 347 -16.71 -2.49 10.14
N VAL A 348 -17.79 -1.86 9.67
CA VAL A 348 -18.76 -2.48 8.73
C VAL A 348 -18.11 -2.90 7.40
N LEU A 349 -16.98 -2.29 7.05
CA LEU A 349 -16.19 -2.61 5.86
C LEU A 349 -15.24 -3.80 6.06
N GLY A 350 -15.16 -4.35 7.27
CA GLY A 350 -14.30 -5.47 7.64
C GLY A 350 -13.09 -5.08 8.48
N ASP A 351 -12.35 -6.10 8.95
CA ASP A 351 -11.26 -5.95 9.93
C ASP A 351 -10.16 -4.99 9.49
N PHE A 352 -9.86 -4.94 8.18
CA PHE A 352 -8.87 -4.03 7.63
C PHE A 352 -9.20 -2.55 7.91
N TYR A 353 -10.48 -2.18 7.91
CA TYR A 353 -10.95 -0.83 8.19
C TYR A 353 -11.36 -0.63 9.65
N CYS A 354 -11.24 -1.66 10.49
CA CYS A 354 -11.67 -1.61 11.88
C CYS A 354 -10.50 -1.21 12.79
N LYS A 355 -10.27 0.09 12.90
CA LYS A 355 -9.12 0.64 13.61
C LYS A 355 -9.47 1.01 15.05
N THR A 356 -8.53 0.80 15.95
CA THR A 356 -8.65 1.13 17.38
C THR A 356 -7.99 2.47 17.70
N ALA A 357 -8.30 3.06 18.85
CA ALA A 357 -7.65 4.30 19.31
C ALA A 357 -6.15 4.12 19.65
N ALA A 358 -5.66 2.88 19.73
CA ALA A 358 -4.24 2.58 19.87
C ALA A 358 -3.53 2.62 18.52
N GLU A 359 -4.20 2.15 17.46
CA GLU A 359 -3.70 2.23 16.09
C GLU A 359 -3.79 3.66 15.57
N TYR A 360 -4.96 4.30 15.70
CA TYR A 360 -5.25 5.67 15.25
C TYR A 360 -5.51 6.58 16.46
N PRO A 361 -4.47 7.21 17.04
CA PRO A 361 -4.60 8.05 18.22
C PRO A 361 -5.56 9.21 18.01
N GLN A 362 -6.45 9.42 18.98
CA GLN A 362 -7.32 10.58 19.02
C GLN A 362 -6.59 11.74 19.73
N ASN A 363 -6.28 12.80 18.98
CA ASN A 363 -5.78 14.02 19.58
C ASN A 363 -6.86 14.60 20.53
N SER A 364 -6.57 14.59 21.83
CA SER A 364 -7.49 15.02 22.88
C SER A 364 -7.63 16.54 22.94
N THR A 365 -8.19 17.16 21.90
CA THR A 365 -8.49 18.60 21.84
C THR A 365 -9.95 18.81 21.49
N GLY A 366 -10.83 18.18 22.27
CA GLY A 366 -12.29 18.33 22.12
C GLY A 366 -13.06 17.94 23.37
N ASN A 367 -12.57 18.28 24.56
CA ASN A 367 -13.30 18.00 25.80
C ASN A 367 -14.45 19.01 25.96
N GLY A 368 -15.62 18.66 25.45
CA GLY A 368 -16.90 19.28 25.83
C GLY A 368 -17.19 18.99 27.30
N GLN A 369 -16.60 19.78 28.20
CA GLN A 369 -17.04 19.86 29.60
C GLN A 369 -18.43 20.51 29.63
N GLY A 370 -19.47 19.68 29.52
CA GLY A 370 -20.82 20.03 29.95
C GLY A 370 -20.83 20.22 31.46
N SER A 371 -20.58 21.45 31.90
CA SER A 371 -20.83 21.86 33.29
C SER A 371 -22.33 21.83 33.53
N GLN A 372 -22.80 20.80 34.23
CA GLN A 372 -24.10 20.80 34.91
C GLN A 372 -24.10 21.86 36.00
N GLY A 373 -24.42 23.10 35.61
CA GLY A 373 -24.77 24.18 36.53
C GLY A 373 -26.23 24.04 36.96
N GLN A 374 -26.45 23.48 38.15
CA GLN A 374 -27.74 23.40 38.83
C GLN A 374 -28.45 24.76 38.88
N GLY A 375 -29.58 24.87 38.18
CA GLY A 375 -30.55 25.95 38.37
C GLY A 375 -31.24 25.80 39.72
N ASN A 376 -30.76 26.54 40.72
CA ASN A 376 -31.41 26.64 42.02
C ASN A 376 -32.34 27.86 42.02
N GLY A 377 -33.65 27.60 41.99
CA GLY A 377 -34.67 28.62 42.19
C GLY A 377 -34.72 29.12 43.63
N LYS A 378 -34.67 30.45 43.79
CA LYS A 378 -35.23 31.25 44.90
C LYS A 378 -35.59 32.60 44.25
N GLY A 379 -36.81 33.12 44.29
CA GLY A 379 -37.70 33.24 45.43
C GLY A 379 -37.62 34.66 45.98
N GLY A 380 -38.53 35.54 45.54
CA GLY A 380 -39.04 36.73 46.23
C GLY A 380 -38.09 37.88 46.60
N HIS A 381 -38.29 39.05 46.00
CA HIS A 381 -39.04 40.18 46.60
C HIS A 381 -39.32 41.27 45.57
#